data_AF-A0A538TVD9-F1
#
_entry.id   AF-A0A538TVD9-F1
#
_cell.length_a   1.000
_cell.length_b   1.000
_cell.length_c   1.000
_cell.angle_alpha   90.00
_cell.angle_beta   90.00
_cell.angle_gamma   90.00
#
_symmetry.space_group_name_H-M   'P 1'
#
loop_
_entity.id
_entity.type
_entity.pdbx_description
1 polymer ?
#
loop_
_entity_poly.entity_id
_entity_poly.type
_entity_poly.pdbx_seq_one_letter_code
_entity_poly.pdbx_strand_id
1 'polypeptide(L)'
;MSDRLHAGRLVASVADVVDAGIELLPDFELAAIPLLDGAERPAEWPQVRRRLRAEGIRASDHRGVLLLVPGELDRFAGVGMLNGNDELYLCSKWEDEFEAFPGRVGSDASDFNQGTPLGLEEWMEDSGCVLVLGDGAGLNFATLERVLAARLHARFAIARD
;
A
#
# COMPACT_ATOMS: atom_id res chain seq x y z
N MET A 1 -6.47 9.22 -20.05
CA MET A 1 -6.89 8.74 -18.73
C MET A 1 -8.10 7.88 -18.94
N SER A 2 -7.99 6.59 -18.64
CA SER A 2 -9.15 5.71 -18.61
C SER A 2 -9.99 6.09 -17.39
N ASP A 3 -11.32 6.06 -17.53
CA ASP A 3 -12.28 6.43 -16.48
C ASP A 3 -12.33 5.42 -15.31
N ARG A 4 -11.45 4.40 -15.29
CA ARG A 4 -11.49 3.28 -14.34
C ARG A 4 -10.60 3.48 -13.12
N LEU A 5 -9.45 4.14 -13.26
CA LEU A 5 -8.55 4.39 -12.14
C LEU A 5 -9.02 5.59 -11.33
N HIS A 6 -9.32 5.36 -10.05
CA HIS A 6 -9.61 6.40 -9.08
C HIS A 6 -8.38 6.61 -8.21
N ALA A 7 -7.81 7.81 -8.24
CA ALA A 7 -6.61 8.15 -7.51
C ALA A 7 -6.70 9.55 -6.89
N GLY A 8 -5.88 9.80 -5.90
CA GLY A 8 -5.73 11.12 -5.30
C GLY A 8 -4.71 11.14 -4.17
N ARG A 9 -4.54 12.31 -3.58
CA ARG A 9 -3.66 12.52 -2.43
C ARG A 9 -4.45 13.04 -1.22
N LEU A 10 -4.26 12.41 -0.08
CA LEU A 10 -5.02 12.63 1.15
C LEU A 10 -4.11 13.09 2.29
N VAL A 11 -4.69 13.78 3.28
CA VAL A 11 -4.05 14.10 4.56
C VAL A 11 -4.23 12.89 5.48
N ALA A 12 -3.39 11.88 5.27
CA ALA A 12 -3.36 10.59 5.98
C ALA A 12 -1.98 9.93 5.79
N SER A 13 -1.80 8.76 6.40
CA SER A 13 -0.70 7.81 6.21
C SER A 13 -1.22 6.44 5.79
N VAL A 14 -0.33 5.52 5.43
CA VAL A 14 -0.67 4.11 5.21
C VAL A 14 -1.24 3.50 6.49
N ALA A 15 -0.64 3.79 7.65
CA ALA A 15 -1.15 3.33 8.94
C ALA A 15 -2.59 3.79 9.20
N ASP A 16 -2.94 5.06 8.91
CA ASP A 16 -4.30 5.57 9.11
C ASP A 16 -5.36 4.79 8.32
N VAL A 17 -5.02 4.32 7.11
CA VAL A 17 -5.93 3.52 6.27
C VAL A 17 -6.05 2.09 6.81
N VAL A 18 -4.93 1.48 7.21
CA VAL A 18 -4.94 0.12 7.78
C VAL A 18 -5.68 0.09 9.12
N ASP A 19 -5.48 1.09 9.98
CA ASP A 19 -6.16 1.22 11.27
C ASP A 19 -7.68 1.44 11.14
N ALA A 20 -8.13 2.03 10.04
CA ALA A 20 -9.56 2.14 9.73
C ALA A 20 -10.21 0.78 9.37
N GLY A 21 -9.40 -0.23 9.07
CA GLY A 21 -9.82 -1.61 8.91
C GLY A 21 -10.95 -1.80 7.90
N ILE A 22 -11.99 -2.54 8.29
CA ILE A 22 -13.11 -2.96 7.42
C ILE A 22 -13.85 -1.80 6.72
N GLU A 23 -13.74 -0.57 7.24
CA GLU A 23 -14.37 0.58 6.60
C GLU A 23 -13.67 0.95 5.29
N LEU A 24 -12.34 0.80 5.24
CA LEU A 24 -11.47 1.31 4.18
C LEU A 24 -10.56 0.26 3.53
N LEU A 25 -10.51 -0.97 4.05
CA LEU A 25 -9.78 -2.05 3.42
C LEU A 25 -10.73 -2.85 2.49
N PRO A 26 -10.38 -3.04 1.21
CA PRO A 26 -11.09 -3.97 0.34
C PRO A 26 -10.88 -5.41 0.81
N ASP A 27 -11.61 -6.36 0.22
CA ASP A 27 -11.27 -7.77 0.39
C ASP A 27 -9.94 -8.05 -0.33
N PHE A 28 -8.95 -8.55 0.41
CA PHE A 28 -7.63 -8.89 -0.13
C PHE A 28 -7.11 -10.19 0.47
N GLU A 29 -6.32 -10.92 -0.32
CA GLU A 29 -5.62 -12.13 0.14
C GLU A 29 -4.17 -11.84 0.54
N LEU A 30 -3.60 -10.77 -0.02
CA LEU A 30 -2.21 -10.40 0.13
C LEU A 30 -2.02 -8.89 0.30
N ALA A 31 -1.22 -8.52 1.30
CA ALA A 31 -0.60 -7.21 1.42
C ALA A 31 0.89 -7.30 1.04
N ALA A 32 1.29 -6.53 0.03
CA ALA A 32 2.67 -6.43 -0.42
C ALA A 32 3.27 -5.07 -0.04
N ILE A 33 4.40 -5.09 0.64
CA ILE A 33 5.11 -3.91 1.13
C ILE A 33 6.48 -3.85 0.43
N PRO A 34 6.58 -3.16 -0.72
CA PRO A 34 7.84 -3.00 -1.45
C PRO A 34 8.79 -1.97 -0.81
N LEU A 35 8.24 -1.08 0.03
CA LEU A 35 8.98 -0.05 0.72
C LEU A 35 8.43 0.15 2.14
N LEU A 36 9.35 0.20 3.10
CA LEU A 36 9.05 0.33 4.52
C LEU A 36 10.02 1.33 5.17
N ASP A 37 9.53 2.34 5.87
CA ASP A 37 10.34 3.39 6.50
C ASP A 37 11.35 4.05 5.54
N GLY A 38 10.99 4.21 4.25
CA GLY A 38 11.84 4.74 3.19
C GLY A 38 12.87 3.74 2.64
N ALA A 39 12.93 2.52 3.17
CA ALA A 39 13.83 1.47 2.73
C ALA A 39 13.18 0.57 1.67
N GLU A 40 13.78 0.53 0.48
CA GLU A 40 13.40 -0.41 -0.57
C GLU A 40 13.78 -1.85 -0.19
N ARG A 41 12.99 -2.80 -0.71
CA ARG A 41 13.21 -4.25 -0.55
C ARG A 41 13.30 -4.66 0.93
N PRO A 42 12.31 -4.30 1.77
CA PRO A 42 12.40 -4.41 3.22
C PRO A 42 12.56 -5.85 3.71
N ALA A 43 12.21 -6.86 2.91
CA ALA A 43 12.44 -8.26 3.26
C ALA A 43 13.92 -8.66 3.29
N GLU A 44 14.81 -7.88 2.66
CA GLU A 44 16.26 -8.14 2.70
C GLU A 44 16.93 -7.56 3.95
N TRP A 45 16.22 -6.71 4.71
CA TRP A 45 16.80 -5.98 5.83
C TRP A 45 16.80 -6.84 7.11
N PRO A 46 17.97 -7.10 7.73
CA PRO A 46 18.04 -7.94 8.93
C PRO A 46 17.26 -7.40 10.12
N GLN A 47 17.15 -6.07 10.20
CA GLN A 47 16.47 -5.36 11.28
C GLN A 47 14.96 -5.60 11.24
N VAL A 48 14.37 -5.56 10.03
CA VAL A 48 12.96 -5.87 9.80
C VAL A 48 12.67 -7.33 10.12
N ARG A 49 13.48 -8.28 9.63
CA ARG A 49 13.36 -9.72 9.96
C ARG A 49 13.48 -10.00 11.46
N ARG A 50 14.36 -9.26 12.18
CA ARG A 50 14.49 -9.38 13.64
C ARG A 50 13.23 -8.87 14.34
N ARG A 51 12.68 -7.74 13.89
CA ARG A 51 11.47 -7.14 14.45
C ARG A 51 10.26 -8.03 14.23
N LEU A 52 10.03 -8.53 13.01
CA LEU A 52 8.97 -9.50 12.69
C LEU A 52 9.00 -10.72 13.62
N ARG A 53 10.20 -11.31 13.84
CA ARG A 53 10.36 -12.44 14.76
C ARG A 53 10.09 -12.08 16.21
N ALA A 54 10.51 -10.90 16.67
CA ALA A 54 10.28 -10.44 18.04
C ALA A 54 8.78 -10.24 18.32
N GLU A 55 8.03 -9.75 17.33
CA GLU A 55 6.59 -9.50 17.42
C GLU A 55 5.74 -10.72 17.02
N GLY A 56 6.36 -11.84 16.65
CA GLY A 56 5.66 -13.07 16.25
C GLY A 56 4.86 -12.96 14.95
N ILE A 57 5.23 -12.02 14.07
CA ILE A 57 4.56 -11.78 12.79
C ILE A 57 5.14 -12.71 11.73
N ARG A 58 4.25 -13.38 11.00
CA ARG A 58 4.62 -14.24 9.88
C ARG A 58 4.52 -13.45 8.57
N ALA A 59 5.63 -13.41 7.85
CA ALA A 59 5.72 -12.82 6.53
C ALA A 59 6.42 -13.79 5.57
N SER A 60 6.01 -13.79 4.31
CA SER A 60 6.80 -14.31 3.20
C SER A 60 7.53 -13.16 2.50
N ASP A 61 8.39 -13.49 1.54
CA ASP A 61 9.04 -12.49 0.71
C ASP A 61 9.10 -12.93 -0.76
N HIS A 62 9.06 -11.94 -1.64
CA HIS A 62 9.28 -12.13 -3.08
C HIS A 62 10.14 -11.00 -3.61
N ARG A 63 11.34 -11.34 -4.10
CA ARG A 63 12.32 -10.38 -4.66
C ARG A 63 12.67 -9.18 -3.76
N GLY A 64 12.48 -9.32 -2.46
CA GLY A 64 12.74 -8.28 -1.45
C GLY A 64 11.48 -7.55 -0.96
N VAL A 65 10.33 -7.77 -1.58
CA VAL A 65 9.02 -7.28 -1.11
C VAL A 65 8.58 -8.11 0.08
N LEU A 66 8.08 -7.46 1.14
CA LEU A 66 7.45 -8.15 2.27
C LEU A 66 6.01 -8.46 1.97
N LEU A 67 5.58 -9.66 2.36
CA LEU A 67 4.28 -10.20 2.00
C LEU A 67 3.56 -10.68 3.25
N LEU A 68 2.36 -10.17 3.46
CA LEU A 68 1.55 -10.43 4.64
C LEU A 68 0.14 -10.84 4.22
N VAL A 69 -0.41 -11.83 4.91
CA VAL A 69 -1.85 -12.10 4.84
C VAL A 69 -2.60 -11.09 5.72
N PRO A 70 -3.92 -10.89 5.54
CA PRO A 70 -4.66 -9.83 6.24
C PRO A 70 -4.42 -9.76 7.76
N GLY A 71 -4.56 -10.89 8.46
CA GLY A 71 -4.35 -10.91 9.92
C GLY A 71 -2.91 -10.67 10.38
N GLU A 72 -1.92 -10.83 9.49
CA GLU A 72 -0.53 -10.48 9.78
C GLU A 72 -0.27 -8.99 9.47
N LEU A 73 -0.96 -8.40 8.49
CA LEU A 73 -0.96 -6.95 8.26
C LEU A 73 -1.51 -6.20 9.48
N ASP A 74 -2.63 -6.64 10.04
CA ASP A 74 -3.21 -6.02 11.25
C ASP A 74 -2.22 -6.00 12.42
N ARG A 75 -1.50 -7.11 12.61
CA ARG A 75 -0.45 -7.21 13.65
C ARG A 75 0.73 -6.32 13.34
N PHE A 76 1.14 -6.28 12.06
CA PHE A 76 2.26 -5.48 11.58
C PHE A 76 2.00 -3.98 11.80
N ALA A 77 0.81 -3.50 11.45
CA ALA A 77 0.35 -2.15 11.76
C ALA A 77 0.26 -1.91 13.28
N GLY A 78 -0.36 -2.83 14.02
CA GLY A 78 -0.60 -2.70 15.47
C GLY A 78 0.67 -2.62 16.33
N VAL A 79 1.82 -3.09 15.84
CA VAL A 79 3.13 -2.93 16.52
C VAL A 79 3.94 -1.74 15.99
N GLY A 80 3.31 -0.87 15.18
CA GLY A 80 3.84 0.40 14.72
C GLY A 80 4.87 0.30 13.60
N MET A 81 4.77 -0.72 12.74
CA MET A 81 5.72 -0.89 11.62
C MET A 81 5.43 0.01 10.42
N LEU A 82 4.25 0.65 10.34
CA LEU A 82 3.83 1.51 9.23
C LEU A 82 3.85 3.01 9.60
N ASN A 83 4.80 3.41 10.45
CA ASN A 83 4.88 4.79 10.96
C ASN A 83 5.81 5.68 10.11
N GLY A 84 6.30 5.16 8.99
CA GLY A 84 7.36 5.79 8.20
C GLY A 84 6.85 6.35 6.88
N ASN A 85 7.75 6.33 5.90
CA ASN A 85 7.40 6.46 4.50
C ASN A 85 7.25 5.03 3.98
N ASP A 86 6.03 4.62 3.68
CA ASP A 86 5.64 3.25 3.42
C ASP A 86 4.88 3.17 2.08
N GLU A 87 5.09 2.08 1.36
CA GLU A 87 4.26 1.72 0.20
C GLU A 87 3.59 0.37 0.48
N LEU A 88 2.28 0.30 0.25
CA LEU A 88 1.46 -0.87 0.53
C LEU A 88 0.51 -1.13 -0.64
N TYR A 89 0.56 -2.35 -1.17
CA TYR A 89 -0.33 -2.84 -2.22
C TYR A 89 -1.22 -3.95 -1.66
N LEU A 90 -2.54 -3.82 -1.82
CA LEU A 90 -3.50 -4.85 -1.44
C LEU A 90 -3.97 -5.56 -2.69
N CYS A 91 -3.73 -6.87 -2.77
CA CYS A 91 -4.06 -7.71 -3.91
C CYS A 91 -5.19 -8.67 -3.54
N SER A 92 -6.19 -8.74 -4.42
CA SER A 92 -7.35 -9.63 -4.29
C SER A 92 -6.98 -11.11 -4.35
N LYS A 93 -5.79 -11.44 -4.87
CA LYS A 93 -5.23 -12.79 -4.94
C LYS A 93 -3.72 -12.78 -4.74
N TRP A 94 -3.20 -13.87 -4.16
CA TRP A 94 -1.79 -14.22 -4.24
C TRP A 94 -1.51 -14.97 -5.54
N GLU A 95 -0.56 -14.49 -6.33
CA GLU A 95 -0.03 -15.17 -7.51
C GLU A 95 1.49 -15.32 -7.35
N ASP A 96 2.04 -16.51 -7.59
CA ASP A 96 3.49 -16.78 -7.44
C ASP A 96 4.35 -15.97 -8.43
N GLU A 97 3.73 -15.45 -9.50
CA GLU A 97 4.34 -14.55 -10.48
C GLU A 97 4.16 -13.06 -10.14
N PHE A 98 3.66 -12.73 -8.94
CA PHE A 98 3.46 -11.34 -8.53
C PHE A 98 4.77 -10.55 -8.60
N GLU A 99 4.75 -9.44 -9.32
CA GLU A 99 5.84 -8.46 -9.31
C GLU A 99 5.29 -7.13 -8.78
N ALA A 100 5.96 -6.56 -7.79
CA ALA A 100 5.61 -5.24 -7.30
C ALA A 100 5.74 -4.20 -8.41
N PHE A 101 4.86 -3.20 -8.40
CA PHE A 101 4.92 -2.10 -9.34
C PHE A 101 6.33 -1.46 -9.31
N PRO A 102 7.02 -1.32 -10.45
CA PRO A 102 8.42 -0.87 -10.48
C PRO A 102 8.59 0.63 -10.25
N GLY A 103 7.51 1.41 -10.32
CA GLY A 103 7.51 2.83 -10.01
C GLY A 103 7.28 3.09 -8.52
N ARG A 104 7.59 4.31 -8.08
CA ARG A 104 7.32 4.79 -6.72
C ARG A 104 5.93 5.39 -6.65
N VAL A 105 5.21 5.10 -5.57
CA VAL A 105 3.84 5.59 -5.35
C VAL A 105 3.75 6.51 -4.14
N GLY A 106 4.82 6.61 -3.34
CA GLY A 106 4.94 7.57 -2.25
C GLY A 106 4.61 9.01 -2.66
N SER A 107 4.03 9.75 -1.73
CA SER A 107 3.65 11.16 -1.89
C SER A 107 4.86 12.10 -2.00
N ASP A 108 6.05 11.62 -1.67
CA ASP A 108 7.33 12.28 -1.88
C ASP A 108 7.80 12.22 -3.33
N ALA A 109 7.37 11.20 -4.09
CA ALA A 109 7.76 10.98 -5.48
C ALA A 109 6.79 11.65 -6.48
N SER A 110 5.50 11.70 -6.17
CA SER A 110 4.47 12.26 -7.06
C SER A 110 3.22 12.72 -6.32
N ASP A 111 2.45 13.62 -6.91
CA ASP A 111 1.11 14.00 -6.43
C ASP A 111 0.03 13.34 -7.30
N PHE A 112 -0.65 12.34 -6.75
CA PHE A 112 -1.69 11.61 -7.49
C PHE A 112 -2.93 12.46 -7.81
N ASN A 113 -3.07 13.67 -7.24
CA ASN A 113 -4.07 14.63 -7.71
C ASN A 113 -3.73 15.22 -9.09
N GLN A 114 -2.46 15.19 -9.49
CA GLN A 114 -1.98 15.74 -10.77
C GLN A 114 -1.82 14.66 -11.84
N GLY A 115 -1.62 13.41 -11.42
CA GLY A 115 -1.54 12.25 -12.29
C GLY A 115 -0.86 11.08 -11.59
N THR A 116 -1.09 9.88 -12.10
CA THR A 116 -0.45 8.65 -11.59
C THR A 116 0.76 8.26 -12.45
N PRO A 117 1.70 7.48 -11.91
CA PRO A 117 2.77 6.86 -12.68
C PRO A 117 2.25 6.11 -13.90
N LEU A 118 3.00 6.20 -15.01
CA LEU A 118 2.67 5.47 -16.24
C LEU A 118 2.67 3.96 -15.97
N GLY A 119 1.65 3.26 -16.48
CA GLY A 119 1.52 1.81 -16.33
C GLY A 119 0.93 1.33 -15.01
N LEU A 120 0.61 2.25 -14.07
CA LEU A 120 0.02 1.85 -12.78
C LEU A 120 -1.33 1.16 -12.97
N GLU A 121 -2.21 1.71 -13.81
CA GLU A 121 -3.55 1.14 -14.06
C GLU A 121 -3.46 -0.27 -14.66
N GLU A 122 -2.64 -0.44 -15.70
CA GLU A 122 -2.43 -1.73 -16.37
C GLU A 122 -1.84 -2.76 -15.41
N TRP A 123 -0.84 -2.37 -14.62
CA TRP A 123 -0.28 -3.24 -13.59
C TRP A 123 -1.29 -3.63 -12.51
N MET A 124 -2.17 -2.72 -12.09
CA MET A 124 -3.22 -3.04 -11.11
C MET A 124 -4.20 -4.07 -11.65
N GLU A 125 -4.60 -3.94 -12.93
CA GLU A 125 -5.45 -4.92 -13.60
C GLU A 125 -4.76 -6.29 -13.72
N ASP A 126 -3.51 -6.32 -14.16
CA ASP A 126 -2.75 -7.56 -14.40
C ASP A 126 -2.40 -8.30 -13.09
N SER A 127 -2.05 -7.55 -12.04
CA SER A 127 -1.66 -8.11 -10.73
C SER A 127 -2.84 -8.39 -9.80
N GLY A 128 -4.05 -7.98 -10.17
CA GLY A 128 -5.22 -8.04 -9.28
C GLY A 128 -5.08 -7.15 -8.04
N CYS A 129 -4.27 -6.09 -8.11
CA CYS A 129 -4.12 -5.09 -7.06
C CYS A 129 -5.36 -4.20 -7.00
N VAL A 130 -6.03 -4.20 -5.85
CA VAL A 130 -7.29 -3.47 -5.63
C VAL A 130 -7.07 -2.12 -4.97
N LEU A 131 -5.98 -1.97 -4.20
CA LEU A 131 -5.63 -0.71 -3.56
C LEU A 131 -4.11 -0.54 -3.49
N VAL A 132 -3.66 0.61 -3.98
CA VAL A 132 -2.29 1.09 -3.88
C VAL A 132 -2.27 2.25 -2.89
N LEU A 133 -1.33 2.21 -1.95
CA LEU A 133 -1.09 3.25 -0.97
C LEU A 133 0.40 3.59 -0.95
N GLY A 134 0.74 4.87 -0.85
CA GLY A 134 2.10 5.33 -0.67
C GLY A 134 2.10 6.66 0.09
N ASP A 135 2.70 6.70 1.27
CA ASP A 135 2.72 7.91 2.08
C ASP A 135 4.03 8.71 2.01
N GLY A 136 4.42 9.43 3.06
CA GLY A 136 5.47 10.46 3.05
C GLY A 136 5.00 11.79 3.64
N ALA A 137 4.78 12.82 2.81
CA ALA A 137 4.23 14.11 3.25
C ALA A 137 2.69 14.19 3.19
N GLY A 138 2.05 13.09 2.80
CA GLY A 138 0.62 12.84 2.72
C GLY A 138 0.44 11.40 2.23
N LEU A 139 -0.76 11.02 1.82
CA LEU A 139 -1.03 9.67 1.32
C LEU A 139 -1.52 9.73 -0.12
N ASN A 140 -0.73 9.21 -1.06
CA ASN A 140 -1.24 8.84 -2.37
C ASN A 140 -2.04 7.54 -2.26
N PHE A 141 -3.16 7.47 -2.96
CA PHE A 141 -3.89 6.24 -3.15
C PHE A 141 -4.32 6.07 -4.61
N ALA A 142 -4.41 4.82 -5.07
CA ALA A 142 -5.04 4.48 -6.33
C ALA A 142 -5.85 3.18 -6.17
N THR A 143 -7.03 3.13 -6.80
CA THR A 143 -7.93 1.97 -6.78
C THR A 143 -8.78 1.93 -8.04
N LEU A 144 -9.12 0.72 -8.50
CA LEU A 144 -10.10 0.49 -9.57
C LEU A 144 -11.55 0.48 -9.04
N GLU A 145 -11.73 0.53 -7.72
CA GLU A 145 -13.03 0.47 -7.07
C GLU A 145 -13.57 1.85 -6.72
N ARG A 146 -14.58 2.30 -7.47
CA ARG A 146 -15.23 3.60 -7.24
C ARG A 146 -15.76 3.79 -5.81
N VAL A 147 -16.32 2.73 -5.22
CA VAL A 147 -16.89 2.80 -3.86
C VAL A 147 -15.78 3.00 -2.83
N LEU A 148 -14.65 2.30 -2.98
CA LEU A 148 -13.50 2.45 -2.11
C LEU A 148 -12.91 3.86 -2.18
N ALA A 149 -12.72 4.39 -3.40
CA ALA A 149 -12.25 5.76 -3.59
C ALA A 149 -13.18 6.79 -2.92
N ALA A 150 -14.50 6.62 -3.03
CA ALA A 150 -15.47 7.50 -2.38
C ALA A 150 -15.37 7.43 -0.85
N ARG A 151 -15.14 6.25 -0.27
CA ARG A 151 -14.96 6.10 1.19
C ARG A 151 -13.68 6.77 1.67
N LEU A 152 -12.57 6.60 0.95
CA LEU A 152 -11.29 7.26 1.25
C LEU A 152 -11.44 8.79 1.26
N HIS A 153 -12.09 9.36 0.23
CA HIS A 153 -12.37 10.80 0.16
C HIS A 153 -13.36 11.29 1.21
N ALA A 154 -14.32 10.46 1.64
CA ALA A 154 -15.24 10.83 2.71
C ALA A 154 -14.54 10.84 4.08
N ARG A 155 -13.52 9.99 4.26
CA ARG A 155 -12.83 9.78 5.53
C ARG A 155 -11.66 10.75 5.76
N PHE A 156 -10.94 11.12 4.70
CA PHE A 156 -9.74 11.94 4.79
C PHE A 156 -9.85 13.19 3.92
N ALA A 157 -9.31 14.30 4.43
CA ALA A 157 -9.22 15.54 3.65
C ALA A 157 -8.29 15.35 2.46
N ILE A 158 -8.60 16.00 1.34
CA ILE A 158 -7.71 16.04 0.17
C ILE A 158 -6.48 16.88 0.55
N ALA A 159 -5.29 16.33 0.36
CA ALA A 159 -4.05 17.07 0.49
C ALA A 159 -3.92 18.02 -0.70
N ARG A 160 -3.58 19.27 -0.43
CA ARG A 160 -3.27 20.29 -1.44
C ARG A 160 -1.89 20.82 -1.12
N ASP A 161 -1.05 20.94 -2.13
CA ASP A 161 0.23 21.65 -2.02
C ASP A 161 0.03 23.13 -1.65
#